data_AF-A0A553RNU5-F1
#
_entry.id   AF-A0A553RNU5-F1
#
_cell.length_a   1.000
_cell.length_b   1.000
_cell.length_c   1.000
_cell.angle_alpha   90.00
_cell.angle_beta   90.00
_cell.angle_gamma   90.00
#
_symmetry.space_group_name_H-M   'P 1'
#
loop_
_entity.id
_entity.type
_entity.pdbx_description
1 polymer ?
#
loop_
_entity_poly.entity_id
_entity_poly.type
_entity_poly.pdbx_seq_one_letter_code
_entity_poly.pdbx_strand_id
1 'polypeptide(L)'
;GPASLQTLIGALQRRFGKRVSAEHHRNEMAERRRSPDESLGAFTADLELYVRKGYASFPPQERQLLGLQAFLKGLHLEALRQHVRLRMPTSLSEALQIAEQAEEILGLAPTPSPGVHCL
;
A
#
# COMPACT_ATOMS: atom_id res chain seq x y z
N GLY A 1 -7.16 -16.30 41.53
CA GLY A 1 -6.11 -15.41 42.04
C GLY A 1 -5.67 -14.44 40.94
N PRO A 2 -4.97 -13.33 41.25
CA PRO A 2 -4.63 -12.28 40.28
C PRO A 2 -3.86 -12.77 39.03
N ALA A 3 -3.13 -13.89 39.15
CA ALA A 3 -2.44 -14.54 38.02
C ALA A 3 -3.37 -15.07 36.91
N SER A 4 -4.57 -15.56 37.25
CA SER A 4 -5.53 -16.08 36.25
C SER A 4 -6.19 -14.97 35.44
N LEU A 5 -6.42 -13.81 36.07
CA LEU A 5 -6.97 -12.63 35.40
C LEU A 5 -5.96 -11.98 34.45
N GLN A 6 -4.69 -11.85 34.87
CA GLN A 6 -3.62 -11.35 33.99
C GLN A 6 -3.41 -12.26 32.76
N THR A 7 -3.52 -13.57 32.96
CA THR A 7 -3.42 -14.55 31.87
C THR A 7 -4.57 -14.39 30.87
N LEU A 8 -5.79 -14.18 31.36
CA LEU A 8 -6.97 -13.93 30.53
C LEU A 8 -6.85 -12.61 29.75
N ILE A 9 -6.45 -11.51 30.41
CA ILE A 9 -6.22 -10.23 29.74
C ILE A 9 -5.18 -10.38 28.63
N GLY A 10 -4.04 -11.02 28.90
CA GLY A 10 -3.00 -11.23 27.91
C GLY A 10 -3.46 -12.11 26.72
N ALA A 11 -4.35 -13.08 26.95
CA ALA A 11 -4.94 -13.88 25.88
C ALA A 11 -5.91 -13.06 25.02
N LEU A 12 -6.75 -12.23 25.65
CA LEU A 12 -7.69 -11.33 24.96
C LEU A 12 -6.94 -10.29 24.14
N GLN A 13 -5.93 -9.62 24.70
CA GLN A 13 -5.10 -8.64 23.98
C GLN A 13 -4.38 -9.27 22.78
N ARG A 14 -3.81 -10.47 22.95
CA ARG A 14 -3.15 -11.18 21.84
C ARG A 14 -4.12 -11.52 20.72
N ARG A 15 -5.36 -11.93 21.05
CA ARG A 15 -6.35 -12.33 20.04
C ARG A 15 -7.04 -11.13 19.39
N PHE A 16 -7.56 -10.21 20.19
CA PHE A 16 -8.36 -9.09 19.73
C PHE A 16 -7.48 -7.90 19.29
N GLY A 17 -6.39 -7.62 19.99
CA GLY A 17 -5.47 -6.55 19.60
C GLY A 17 -4.83 -6.77 18.23
N LYS A 18 -4.40 -8.00 17.93
CA LYS A 18 -3.88 -8.35 16.59
C LYS A 18 -4.94 -8.24 15.49
N ARG A 19 -6.19 -8.63 15.77
CA ARG A 19 -7.30 -8.56 14.80
C ARG A 19 -7.68 -7.12 14.50
N VAL A 20 -7.89 -6.31 15.53
CA VAL A 20 -8.18 -4.87 15.38
C VAL A 20 -7.04 -4.17 14.62
N SER A 21 -5.79 -4.50 14.95
CA SER A 21 -4.64 -3.97 14.20
C SER A 21 -4.67 -4.41 12.74
N ALA A 22 -4.94 -5.66 12.40
CA ALA A 22 -4.96 -6.11 11.02
C ALA A 22 -6.11 -5.47 10.22
N GLU A 23 -7.31 -5.42 10.79
CA GLU A 23 -8.50 -4.80 10.18
C GLU A 23 -8.28 -3.32 9.90
N HIS A 24 -7.67 -2.59 10.83
CA HIS A 24 -7.30 -1.18 10.62
C HIS A 24 -6.46 -1.00 9.35
N HIS A 25 -5.39 -1.79 9.17
CA HIS A 25 -4.55 -1.68 7.97
C HIS A 25 -5.28 -2.09 6.68
N ARG A 26 -6.28 -2.97 6.75
CA ARG A 26 -7.11 -3.30 5.59
C ARG A 26 -8.01 -2.13 5.19
N ASN A 27 -8.57 -1.44 6.17
CA ASN A 27 -9.38 -0.24 5.93
C ASN A 27 -8.54 0.89 5.35
N GLU A 28 -7.36 1.16 5.92
CA GLU A 28 -6.38 2.11 5.37
C GLU A 28 -6.06 1.79 3.90
N MET A 29 -5.78 0.53 3.58
CA MET A 29 -5.52 0.10 2.19
C MET A 29 -6.72 0.32 1.25
N ALA A 30 -7.94 0.05 1.72
CA ALA A 30 -9.15 0.14 0.90
C ALA A 30 -9.49 1.59 0.51
N GLU A 31 -9.24 2.51 1.44
CA GLU A 31 -9.49 3.94 1.30
C GLU A 31 -8.34 4.68 0.62
N ARG A 32 -7.12 4.12 0.68
CA ARG A 32 -5.93 4.77 0.13
C ARG A 32 -6.09 5.13 -1.35
N ARG A 33 -5.89 6.43 -1.63
CA ARG A 33 -5.73 7.00 -2.97
C ARG A 33 -4.44 7.79 -2.99
N ARG A 34 -3.72 7.78 -4.11
CA ARG A 34 -2.52 8.59 -4.29
C ARG A 34 -2.89 10.06 -4.41
N SER A 35 -2.25 10.91 -3.62
CA SER A 35 -2.39 12.38 -3.74
C SER A 35 -1.73 12.89 -5.04
N PRO A 36 -2.21 13.98 -5.66
CA PRO A 36 -1.54 14.59 -6.83
C PRO A 36 -0.06 14.92 -6.59
N ASP A 37 0.28 15.38 -5.38
CA ASP A 37 1.64 15.82 -5.02
C ASP A 37 2.52 14.70 -4.46
N GLU A 38 1.97 13.48 -4.36
CA GLU A 38 2.66 12.33 -3.82
C GLU A 38 3.41 11.56 -4.91
N SER A 39 4.62 11.08 -4.62
CA SER A 39 5.35 10.20 -5.54
C SER A 39 4.75 8.79 -5.60
N LEU A 40 4.85 8.14 -6.76
CA LEU A 40 4.42 6.75 -6.94
C LEU A 40 5.12 5.79 -5.96
N GLY A 41 6.40 6.04 -5.66
CA GLY A 41 7.18 5.26 -4.71
C GLY A 41 6.65 5.36 -3.27
N ALA A 42 6.34 6.57 -2.79
CA ALA A 42 5.77 6.76 -1.45
C ALA A 42 4.40 6.09 -1.32
N PHE A 43 3.54 6.28 -2.33
CA PHE A 43 2.24 5.61 -2.40
C PHE A 43 2.37 4.09 -2.38
N THR A 44 3.30 3.53 -3.14
CA THR A 44 3.55 2.08 -3.19
C THR A 44 4.05 1.55 -1.85
N ALA A 45 4.97 2.26 -1.19
CA ALA A 45 5.52 1.85 0.10
C ALA A 45 4.43 1.74 1.20
N ASP A 46 3.46 2.66 1.20
CA ASP A 46 2.29 2.58 2.08
C ASP A 46 1.45 1.33 1.80
N LEU A 47 1.19 1.03 0.53
CA LEU A 47 0.43 -0.18 0.16
C LEU A 47 1.15 -1.45 0.60
N GLU A 48 2.47 -1.54 0.42
CA GLU A 48 3.26 -2.67 0.90
C GLU A 48 3.19 -2.81 2.43
N LEU A 49 3.25 -1.70 3.16
CA LEU A 49 3.08 -1.67 4.60
C LEU A 49 1.71 -2.21 5.02
N TYR A 50 0.64 -1.72 4.39
CA TYR A 50 -0.73 -2.12 4.68
C TYR A 50 -0.99 -3.58 4.33
N VAL A 51 -0.51 -4.05 3.19
CA VAL A 51 -0.59 -5.45 2.79
C VAL A 51 0.12 -6.35 3.81
N ARG A 52 1.35 -6.00 4.18
CA ARG A 52 2.17 -6.78 5.12
C ARG A 52 1.50 -6.90 6.50
N LYS A 53 0.90 -5.81 6.99
CA LYS A 53 0.28 -5.79 8.34
C LYS A 53 -1.16 -6.30 8.34
N GLY A 54 -1.96 -5.93 7.33
CA GLY A 54 -3.38 -6.29 7.23
C GLY A 54 -3.60 -7.73 6.79
N TYR A 55 -2.70 -8.29 5.98
CA TYR A 55 -2.85 -9.61 5.37
C TYR A 55 -1.68 -10.54 5.71
N ALA A 56 -1.06 -10.39 6.87
CA ALA A 56 0.09 -11.19 7.30
C ALA A 56 -0.13 -12.72 7.21
N SER A 57 -1.37 -13.18 7.39
CA SER A 57 -1.74 -14.60 7.28
C SER A 57 -1.95 -15.11 5.86
N PHE A 58 -2.00 -14.23 4.86
CA PHE A 58 -2.24 -14.59 3.47
C PHE A 58 -0.93 -15.03 2.79
N PRO A 59 -0.98 -15.96 1.83
CA PRO A 59 0.16 -16.32 1.00
C PRO A 59 0.82 -15.11 0.32
N PRO A 60 2.14 -15.14 0.07
CA PRO A 60 2.84 -14.03 -0.58
C PRO A 60 2.24 -13.61 -1.93
N GLN A 61 1.80 -14.56 -2.74
CA GLN A 61 1.21 -14.28 -4.05
C GLN A 61 -0.14 -13.55 -3.94
N GLU A 62 -0.99 -13.93 -3.00
CA GLU A 62 -2.26 -13.23 -2.76
C GLU A 62 -2.03 -11.81 -2.24
N ARG A 63 -1.03 -11.63 -1.35
CA ARG A 63 -0.61 -10.31 -0.89
C ARG A 63 -0.14 -9.40 -2.04
N GLN A 64 0.65 -9.94 -2.97
CA GLN A 64 1.09 -9.21 -4.15
C GLN A 64 -0.09 -8.78 -5.03
N LEU A 65 -1.05 -9.68 -5.25
CA LEU A 65 -2.26 -9.37 -6.01
C LEU A 65 -3.11 -8.27 -5.34
N LEU A 66 -3.27 -8.34 -4.01
CA LEU A 66 -4.00 -7.33 -3.24
C LEU A 66 -3.32 -5.96 -3.36
N GLY A 67 -1.98 -5.91 -3.23
CA GLY A 67 -1.21 -4.69 -3.40
C GLY A 67 -1.36 -4.10 -4.81
N LEU A 68 -1.24 -4.93 -5.84
CA LEU A 68 -1.45 -4.52 -7.24
C LEU A 68 -2.85 -3.95 -7.47
N GLN A 69 -3.89 -4.62 -6.98
CA GLN A 69 -5.27 -4.14 -7.12
C GLN A 69 -5.49 -2.80 -6.40
N ALA A 70 -4.94 -2.67 -5.19
CA ALA A 70 -5.01 -1.42 -4.42
C ALA A 70 -4.29 -0.28 -5.15
N PHE A 71 -3.11 -0.55 -5.72
CA PHE A 71 -2.35 0.41 -6.51
C PHE A 71 -3.17 0.93 -7.69
N LEU A 72 -3.69 0.03 -8.53
CA LEU A 72 -4.50 0.41 -9.70
C LEU A 72 -5.76 1.19 -9.30
N LYS A 73 -6.43 0.80 -8.21
CA LYS A 73 -7.61 1.50 -7.69
C LYS A 73 -7.23 2.89 -7.15
N GLY A 74 -6.03 3.02 -6.58
CA GLY A 74 -5.58 4.21 -5.88
C GLY A 74 -4.96 5.30 -6.76
N LEU A 75 -4.56 5.00 -7.99
CA LEU A 75 -4.13 6.02 -8.96
C LEU A 75 -5.29 6.94 -9.32
N HIS A 76 -5.15 8.26 -9.11
CA HIS A 76 -6.23 9.23 -9.38
C HIS A 76 -6.40 9.56 -10.86
N LEU A 77 -5.30 9.59 -11.63
CA LEU A 77 -5.33 9.88 -13.07
C LEU A 77 -5.79 8.66 -13.87
N GLU A 78 -6.92 8.82 -14.54
CA GLU A 78 -7.53 7.81 -15.41
C GLU A 78 -6.55 7.36 -16.51
N ALA A 79 -5.88 8.30 -17.19
CA ALA A 79 -4.93 8.00 -18.26
C ALA A 79 -3.74 7.15 -17.78
N LEU A 80 -3.16 7.50 -16.63
CA LEU A 80 -2.08 6.75 -16.01
C LEU A 80 -2.56 5.33 -15.64
N ARG A 81 -3.72 5.23 -15.00
CA ARG A 81 -4.32 3.94 -14.62
C ARG A 81 -4.58 3.04 -15.83
N GLN A 82 -5.11 3.60 -16.91
CA GLN A 82 -5.38 2.86 -18.15
C GLN A 82 -4.08 2.37 -18.81
N HIS A 83 -3.05 3.22 -18.87
CA HIS A 83 -1.75 2.84 -19.41
C HIS A 83 -1.14 1.66 -18.65
N VAL A 84 -1.18 1.71 -17.31
CA VAL A 84 -0.70 0.60 -16.47
C VAL A 84 -1.53 -0.67 -16.71
N ARG A 85 -2.86 -0.58 -16.78
CA ARG A 85 -3.73 -1.75 -17.02
C ARG A 85 -3.48 -2.41 -18.39
N LEU A 86 -3.29 -1.63 -19.45
CA LEU A 86 -3.03 -2.16 -20.79
C LEU A 86 -1.74 -2.96 -20.88
N ARG A 87 -0.78 -2.65 -20.01
CA ARG A 87 0.49 -3.37 -19.89
C ARG A 87 0.38 -4.67 -19.09
N MET A 88 -0.78 -4.94 -18.48
CA MET A 88 -1.10 -6.18 -17.77
C MET A 88 -0.04 -6.60 -16.73
N PRO A 89 0.34 -5.72 -15.79
CA PRO A 89 1.32 -6.05 -14.76
C PRO A 89 0.85 -7.23 -13.91
N THR A 90 1.80 -8.05 -13.51
CA THR A 90 1.59 -9.26 -12.70
C THR A 90 2.03 -9.08 -11.24
N SER A 91 2.68 -7.97 -10.94
CA SER A 91 3.15 -7.62 -9.59
C SER A 91 3.00 -6.13 -9.31
N LEU A 92 3.00 -5.77 -8.01
CA LEU A 92 2.99 -4.37 -7.59
C LEU A 92 4.24 -3.61 -8.07
N SER A 93 5.41 -4.24 -8.00
CA SER A 93 6.67 -3.66 -8.47
C SER A 93 6.64 -3.37 -9.98
N GLU A 94 6.11 -4.29 -10.78
CA GLU A 94 5.99 -4.09 -12.22
C GLU A 94 5.00 -2.95 -12.54
N ALA A 95 3.88 -2.88 -11.81
CA ALA A 95 2.92 -1.79 -11.97
C ALA A 95 3.50 -0.43 -11.61
N LEU A 96 4.34 -0.35 -10.57
CA LEU A 96 5.08 0.85 -10.20
C LEU A 96 6.00 1.30 -11.35
N GLN A 97 6.84 0.41 -11.86
CA GLN A 97 7.76 0.73 -12.97
C GLN A 97 7.03 1.23 -14.22
N ILE A 98 5.92 0.57 -14.58
CA ILE A 98 5.10 0.99 -15.72
C ILE A 98 4.48 2.36 -15.47
N ALA A 99 4.03 2.63 -14.24
CA ALA A 99 3.44 3.91 -13.89
C ALA A 99 4.47 5.04 -13.92
N GLU A 100 5.68 4.82 -13.40
CA GLU A 100 6.78 5.80 -13.44
C GLU A 100 7.14 6.14 -14.88
N GLN A 101 7.31 5.12 -15.73
CA GLN A 101 7.57 5.34 -17.16
C GLN A 101 6.43 6.12 -17.84
N ALA A 102 5.18 5.85 -17.48
CA ALA A 102 4.04 6.56 -18.04
C ALA A 102 3.97 8.02 -17.56
N GLU A 103 4.35 8.32 -16.32
CA GLU A 103 4.44 9.69 -15.81
C GLU A 103 5.49 10.51 -16.57
N GLU A 104 6.63 9.91 -16.90
CA GLU A 104 7.66 10.55 -17.72
C GLU A 104 7.14 10.88 -19.12
N ILE A 105 6.48 9.91 -19.78
CA ILE A 105 5.92 10.09 -21.13
C ILE A 105 4.82 11.16 -21.15
N LEU A 106 3.98 11.21 -20.12
CA LEU A 106 2.86 12.13 -20.02
C LEU A 106 3.24 13.49 -19.44
N GLY A 107 4.48 13.69 -18.99
CA GLY A 107 4.93 14.92 -18.32
C GLY A 107 4.24 15.16 -16.97
N LEU A 108 3.86 14.08 -16.28
CA LEU A 108 3.11 14.09 -15.02
C LEU A 108 3.99 13.89 -13.79
N ALA A 109 5.28 13.60 -13.98
CA ALA A 109 6.19 13.35 -12.87
C ALA A 109 6.16 14.56 -11.91
N PRO A 110 5.95 14.33 -10.59
CA PRO A 110 5.98 15.42 -9.63
C PRO A 110 7.35 16.09 -9.73
N THR A 111 7.38 17.40 -9.95
CA THR A 111 8.64 18.14 -10.02
C THR A 111 9.42 17.86 -8.74
N PRO A 112 10.69 17.39 -8.81
CA PRO A 112 11.50 17.26 -7.61
C PRO A 112 11.52 18.64 -6.95
N SER A 113 10.96 18.74 -5.74
CA SER A 113 11.01 19.99 -4.99
C SER A 113 12.49 20.42 -4.91
N PRO A 114 12.84 21.63 -5.37
CA PRO A 114 14.21 22.10 -5.26
C PRO A 114 14.49 22.38 -3.80
N GLY A 115 15.04 21.40 -3.08
CA GLY A 115 15.39 21.62 -1.68
C GLY A 115 15.60 20.38 -0.85
N VAL A 116 16.57 19.54 -1.22
CA VAL A 116 17.49 18.94 -0.23
C VAL A 116 18.86 18.77 -0.90
N HIS A 117 19.57 19.87 -1.12
CA HIS A 117 21.03 19.81 -1.07
C HIS A 117 21.39 19.81 0.42
N CYS A 118 21.56 18.62 1.00
CA CYS A 118 22.26 18.52 2.28
C CYS A 118 23.73 18.87 2.02
N LEU A 119 24.16 19.97 2.66
CA LEU A 119 25.56 20.29 2.91
C LEU A 119 26.18 19.26 3.86
#